data_AF-A0A432Q3E0-F1
#
_entry.id   AF-A0A432Q3E0-F1
#
_cell.length_a   1.000
_cell.length_b   1.000
_cell.length_c   1.000
_cell.angle_alpha   90.00
_cell.angle_beta   90.00
_cell.angle_gamma   90.00
#
_symmetry.space_group_name_H-M   'P 1'
#
loop_
_entity.id
_entity.type
_entity.pdbx_description
1 polymer ?
#
loop_
_entity_poly.entity_id
_entity_poly.type
_entity_poly.pdbx_seq_one_letter_code
_entity_poly.pdbx_strand_id
1 'polypeptide(L)'
;MRKVVWLMLVSLVASTGLVAAIPQNAMMPGAQLGKVMAKNYSKNMYGRIANESNGSGTMHKKTMYKNMGNMVYNKLQTNNSLKYGNNVYNRMVRHNRTHVMLVKEKLRKIGVRGIEESYIKAKEHYFKLKYRYMKLKNRGLMNFTCEKMFCMAAGNLVLRWFDRMEVAILNTRLNETLKNQLISKIEQEKMAFEEKLRLVNSTENPQQLREVAKQLREQWRQAKNVVSEVVMEVVITKLDRTTITAEKLEEKLSTIAPGSELLKEYLNKVQQARRYIEDAKKQIKTGNTLAAREDIKMAIMSLREAFINAKQIVRELNMQGKELGSIANPNAFGFKSGNLNLFGNGTFSFEGKGIVVVSAKNATITYVGNLSNVTGFTNTNGTLRGTGKAFVTGNVSVTVTGEGVHMFVKGVGTAHLSGTGIYWYNNRNRIQKNTLNGSVEIHLGG
;
A
#
# COMPACT_ATOMS: atom_id res chain seq x y z
N MET A 1 -13.40 -18.84 27.71
CA MET A 1 -13.80 -17.61 26.98
C MET A 1 -12.71 -16.49 26.90
N ARG A 2 -11.47 -16.70 27.38
CA ARG A 2 -10.38 -15.70 27.32
C ARG A 2 -9.53 -15.74 26.02
N LYS A 3 -9.56 -16.84 25.25
CA LYS A 3 -8.77 -17.02 23.99
C LYS A 3 -9.34 -16.29 22.75
N VAL A 4 -10.63 -15.94 22.73
CA VAL A 4 -11.27 -15.25 21.57
C VAL A 4 -11.03 -13.73 21.60
N VAL A 5 -10.75 -13.15 22.77
CA VAL A 5 -10.44 -11.72 22.93
C VAL A 5 -8.98 -11.44 22.58
N TRP A 6 -8.07 -12.41 22.80
CA TRP A 6 -6.65 -12.29 22.44
C TRP A 6 -6.44 -12.30 20.91
N LEU A 7 -7.20 -13.13 20.17
CA LEU A 7 -7.18 -13.15 18.69
C LEU A 7 -7.68 -11.85 18.04
N MET A 8 -8.53 -11.06 18.73
CA MET A 8 -8.96 -9.75 18.21
C MET A 8 -7.98 -8.61 18.51
N LEU A 9 -7.12 -8.76 19.53
CA LEU A 9 -6.08 -7.78 19.85
C LEU A 9 -4.84 -7.97 18.97
N VAL A 10 -4.48 -9.21 18.62
CA VAL A 10 -3.32 -9.51 17.76
C VAL A 10 -3.54 -9.03 16.31
N SER A 11 -4.75 -9.07 15.78
CA SER A 11 -5.04 -8.51 14.44
C SER A 11 -5.16 -6.98 14.39
N LEU A 12 -5.27 -6.30 15.54
CA LEU A 12 -5.36 -4.84 15.61
C LEU A 12 -3.97 -4.17 15.76
N VAL A 13 -2.96 -4.91 16.23
CA VAL A 13 -1.57 -4.42 16.38
C VAL A 13 -0.74 -4.63 15.10
N ALA A 14 -1.16 -5.51 14.19
CA ALA A 14 -0.47 -5.76 12.92
C ALA A 14 -0.62 -4.63 11.88
N SER A 15 -1.56 -3.68 12.05
CA SER A 15 -1.83 -2.62 11.06
C SER A 15 -1.14 -1.29 11.33
N THR A 16 -0.36 -1.15 12.40
CA THR A 16 0.42 0.08 12.72
C THR A 16 1.94 -0.07 12.53
N GLY A 17 2.43 -1.21 12.01
CA GLY A 17 3.81 -1.36 11.56
C GLY A 17 4.87 -1.44 12.66
N LEU A 18 5.20 -2.66 13.10
CA LEU A 18 6.58 -3.10 13.39
C LEU A 18 6.59 -4.62 13.55
N VAL A 19 7.63 -5.26 13.01
CA VAL A 19 7.89 -6.70 13.11
C VAL A 19 8.28 -7.08 14.54
N ALA A 20 7.68 -8.12 15.11
CA ALA A 20 8.25 -8.93 16.19
C ALA A 20 7.59 -10.33 16.22
N ALA A 21 8.35 -11.32 16.64
CA ALA A 21 8.19 -12.75 16.34
C ALA A 21 7.56 -13.62 17.47
N ILE A 22 7.34 -14.91 17.15
CA ILE A 22 7.25 -16.13 18.02
C ILE A 22 5.86 -16.48 18.65
N PRO A 23 5.47 -17.74 19.00
CA PRO A 23 5.71 -19.10 18.45
C PRO A 23 4.41 -19.87 18.04
N GLN A 24 4.57 -21.04 17.40
CA GLN A 24 3.54 -22.04 17.12
C GLN A 24 3.08 -22.77 18.41
N ASN A 25 1.76 -23.04 18.54
CA ASN A 25 1.23 -24.34 19.01
C ASN A 25 -0.31 -24.44 18.93
N ALA A 26 -0.74 -25.68 18.62
CA ALA A 26 -2.08 -26.31 18.74
C ALA A 26 -3.08 -26.26 17.55
N MET A 27 -3.07 -27.34 16.75
CA MET A 27 -4.16 -28.32 16.42
C MET A 27 -5.59 -27.80 16.06
N MET A 28 -6.41 -28.36 15.14
CA MET A 28 -6.47 -29.58 14.30
C MET A 28 -7.60 -29.39 13.22
N PRO A 29 -7.88 -30.35 12.29
CA PRO A 29 -8.37 -30.09 10.92
C PRO A 29 -9.88 -30.19 10.71
N GLY A 30 -10.42 -29.34 9.82
CA GLY A 30 -11.81 -29.39 9.33
C GLY A 30 -11.88 -29.50 7.81
N ALA A 31 -11.46 -30.64 7.25
CA ALA A 31 -11.44 -30.89 5.82
C ALA A 31 -12.11 -32.23 5.45
N GLN A 32 -13.39 -32.43 5.80
CA GLN A 32 -14.18 -33.55 5.25
C GLN A 32 -15.65 -33.26 4.90
N LEU A 33 -16.24 -32.11 5.23
CA LEU A 33 -17.67 -31.88 4.92
C LEU A 33 -17.97 -31.52 3.44
N GLY A 34 -17.00 -30.96 2.70
CA GLY A 34 -17.25 -30.47 1.33
C GLY A 34 -17.37 -31.56 0.25
N LYS A 35 -16.72 -32.71 0.43
CA LYS A 35 -16.68 -33.78 -0.58
C LYS A 35 -17.91 -34.70 -0.56
N VAL A 36 -18.67 -34.72 0.54
CA VAL A 36 -19.86 -35.58 0.68
C VAL A 36 -21.10 -34.96 0.01
N MET A 37 -21.23 -33.63 0.00
CA MET A 37 -22.40 -32.93 -0.56
C MET A 37 -22.45 -32.96 -2.10
N ALA A 38 -21.31 -32.83 -2.78
CA ALA A 38 -21.26 -32.82 -4.25
C ALA A 38 -21.51 -34.20 -4.88
N LYS A 39 -21.18 -35.29 -4.16
CA LYS A 39 -21.36 -36.67 -4.64
C LYS A 39 -22.81 -37.15 -4.55
N ASN A 40 -23.61 -36.58 -3.63
CA ASN A 40 -25.03 -36.92 -3.46
C ASN A 40 -25.95 -36.18 -4.44
N TYR A 41 -25.56 -35.00 -4.92
CA TYR A 41 -26.39 -34.22 -5.85
C TYR A 41 -26.37 -34.78 -7.28
N SER A 42 -25.22 -35.26 -7.77
CA SER A 42 -25.15 -35.86 -9.12
C SER A 42 -25.80 -37.25 -9.17
N LYS A 43 -25.66 -38.07 -8.11
CA LYS A 43 -26.26 -39.41 -8.04
C LYS A 43 -27.79 -39.37 -8.09
N ASN A 44 -28.42 -38.38 -7.43
CA ASN A 44 -29.88 -38.23 -7.43
C ASN A 44 -30.44 -37.71 -8.76
N MET A 45 -29.66 -36.96 -9.54
CA MET A 45 -30.09 -36.44 -10.84
C MET A 45 -30.04 -37.50 -11.94
N TYR A 46 -28.99 -38.35 -11.95
CA TYR A 46 -28.88 -39.45 -12.91
C TYR A 46 -29.77 -40.65 -12.56
N GLY A 47 -30.03 -40.90 -11.27
CA GLY A 47 -30.91 -41.99 -10.82
C GLY A 47 -32.39 -41.79 -11.19
N ARG A 48 -32.87 -40.54 -11.26
CA ARG A 48 -34.26 -40.24 -11.68
C ARG A 48 -34.49 -40.42 -13.18
N ILE A 49 -33.48 -40.21 -14.01
CA ILE A 49 -33.60 -40.36 -15.48
C ILE A 49 -33.58 -41.83 -15.91
N ALA A 50 -32.96 -42.71 -15.13
CA ALA A 50 -32.89 -44.14 -15.43
C ALA A 50 -34.18 -44.91 -15.06
N ASN A 51 -34.96 -44.43 -14.09
CA ASN A 51 -36.15 -45.13 -13.59
C ASN A 51 -37.45 -44.86 -14.39
N GLU A 52 -37.46 -43.92 -15.33
CA GLU A 52 -38.63 -43.60 -16.16
C GLU A 52 -38.58 -44.23 -17.57
N SER A 53 -37.63 -45.12 -17.88
CA SER A 53 -37.44 -45.64 -19.24
C SER A 53 -37.48 -47.17 -19.38
N ASN A 54 -38.49 -47.83 -18.82
CA ASN A 54 -38.87 -49.19 -19.20
C ASN A 54 -40.13 -49.14 -20.07
N GLY A 55 -39.95 -48.85 -21.35
CA GLY A 55 -41.02 -48.87 -22.36
C GLY A 55 -40.45 -48.66 -23.76
N SER A 56 -40.71 -49.62 -24.65
CA SER A 56 -40.23 -49.69 -26.04
C SER A 56 -40.65 -48.47 -26.87
N GLY A 57 -39.76 -47.48 -26.95
CA GLY A 57 -39.93 -46.27 -27.77
C GLY A 57 -38.70 -45.37 -27.75
N THR A 58 -37.53 -45.97 -27.54
CA THR A 58 -36.37 -45.29 -26.93
C THR A 58 -35.34 -44.72 -27.90
N MET A 59 -35.41 -45.01 -29.22
CA MET A 59 -34.55 -44.30 -30.18
C MET A 59 -35.12 -42.94 -30.59
N HIS A 60 -36.41 -42.85 -30.92
CA HIS A 60 -36.98 -41.60 -31.44
C HIS A 60 -37.08 -40.50 -30.38
N LYS A 61 -37.44 -40.85 -29.14
CA LYS A 61 -37.48 -39.89 -28.02
C LYS A 61 -36.09 -39.41 -27.61
N LYS A 62 -35.06 -40.29 -27.57
CA LYS A 62 -33.68 -39.87 -27.26
C LYS A 62 -33.13 -38.91 -28.31
N THR A 63 -33.41 -39.16 -29.59
CA THR A 63 -33.00 -38.25 -30.69
C THR A 63 -33.76 -36.93 -30.64
N MET A 64 -35.05 -36.95 -30.30
CA MET A 64 -35.86 -35.73 -30.12
C MET A 64 -35.38 -34.89 -28.92
N TYR A 65 -35.10 -35.49 -27.76
CA TYR A 65 -34.56 -34.78 -26.60
C TYR A 65 -33.12 -34.28 -26.81
N LYS A 66 -32.30 -35.01 -27.56
CA LYS A 66 -30.96 -34.55 -27.96
C LYS A 66 -31.03 -33.39 -28.95
N ASN A 67 -31.97 -33.42 -29.89
CA ASN A 67 -32.20 -32.33 -30.85
C ASN A 67 -32.85 -31.11 -30.20
N MET A 68 -33.79 -31.28 -29.26
CA MET A 68 -34.31 -30.19 -28.43
C MET A 68 -33.24 -29.62 -27.51
N GLY A 69 -32.39 -30.47 -26.91
CA GLY A 69 -31.24 -30.05 -26.12
C GLY A 69 -30.24 -29.22 -26.93
N ASN A 70 -29.92 -29.66 -28.15
CA ASN A 70 -29.05 -28.92 -29.07
C ASN A 70 -29.71 -27.65 -29.62
N MET A 71 -31.03 -27.64 -29.81
CA MET A 71 -31.77 -26.45 -30.26
C MET A 71 -31.92 -25.41 -29.14
N VAL A 72 -32.09 -25.84 -27.89
CA VAL A 72 -32.06 -24.98 -26.69
C VAL A 72 -30.65 -24.49 -26.42
N TYR A 73 -29.63 -25.34 -26.55
CA TYR A 73 -28.21 -24.97 -26.44
C TYR A 73 -27.81 -23.97 -27.53
N ASN A 74 -28.23 -24.17 -28.79
CA ASN A 74 -27.98 -23.25 -29.89
C ASN A 74 -28.82 -21.96 -29.78
N LYS A 75 -30.05 -21.99 -29.26
CA LYS A 75 -30.83 -20.78 -28.92
C LYS A 75 -30.26 -20.01 -27.73
N LEU A 76 -29.54 -20.68 -26.82
CA LEU A 76 -28.78 -20.05 -25.74
C LEU A 76 -27.41 -19.53 -26.22
N GLN A 77 -26.89 -20.01 -27.35
CA GLN A 77 -25.66 -19.54 -27.99
C GLN A 77 -25.88 -18.42 -29.02
N THR A 78 -27.08 -18.28 -29.60
CA THR A 78 -27.39 -17.17 -30.53
C THR A 78 -27.62 -15.86 -29.76
N ASN A 79 -26.78 -14.85 -30.03
CA ASN A 79 -26.85 -13.39 -29.84
C ASN A 79 -27.51 -12.76 -28.58
N ASN A 80 -28.52 -13.38 -27.98
CA ASN A 80 -29.23 -12.95 -26.79
C ASN A 80 -28.51 -13.30 -25.48
N SER A 81 -27.71 -14.37 -25.38
CA SER A 81 -26.91 -14.64 -24.17
C SER A 81 -25.67 -13.74 -24.07
N LEU A 82 -25.05 -13.41 -25.20
CA LEU A 82 -24.01 -12.38 -25.29
C LEU A 82 -24.58 -10.98 -25.04
N LYS A 83 -25.80 -10.67 -25.53
CA LYS A 83 -26.51 -9.42 -25.17
C LYS A 83 -26.96 -9.38 -23.71
N TYR A 84 -27.43 -10.49 -23.12
CA TYR A 84 -27.81 -10.54 -21.71
C TYR A 84 -26.57 -10.48 -20.81
N GLY A 85 -25.51 -11.21 -21.15
CA GLY A 85 -24.21 -11.13 -20.48
C GLY A 85 -23.62 -9.72 -20.55
N ASN A 86 -23.63 -9.08 -21.72
CA ASN A 86 -23.23 -7.69 -21.87
C ASN A 86 -24.16 -6.72 -21.16
N ASN A 87 -25.48 -6.95 -21.10
CA ASN A 87 -26.41 -6.08 -20.37
C ASN A 87 -26.29 -6.21 -18.86
N VAL A 88 -26.03 -7.41 -18.33
CA VAL A 88 -25.77 -7.66 -16.91
C VAL A 88 -24.40 -7.12 -16.52
N TYR A 89 -23.37 -7.34 -17.34
CA TYR A 89 -22.05 -6.75 -17.17
C TYR A 89 -22.12 -5.21 -17.22
N ASN A 90 -22.80 -4.63 -18.21
CA ASN A 90 -22.98 -3.19 -18.32
C ASN A 90 -23.83 -2.61 -17.19
N ARG A 91 -24.82 -3.34 -16.66
CA ARG A 91 -25.55 -2.93 -15.46
C ARG A 91 -24.68 -2.98 -14.20
N MET A 92 -23.92 -4.05 -13.99
CA MET A 92 -22.97 -4.13 -12.87
C MET A 92 -21.90 -3.05 -12.97
N VAL A 93 -21.35 -2.80 -14.16
CA VAL A 93 -20.33 -1.76 -14.40
C VAL A 93 -20.91 -0.36 -14.18
N ARG A 94 -22.14 -0.09 -14.63
CA ARG A 94 -22.84 1.18 -14.35
C ARG A 94 -23.12 1.34 -12.86
N HIS A 95 -23.64 0.31 -12.20
CA HIS A 95 -23.94 0.33 -10.77
C HIS A 95 -22.67 0.53 -9.93
N ASN A 96 -21.58 -0.16 -10.28
CA ASN A 96 -20.28 -0.02 -9.63
C ASN A 96 -19.65 1.37 -9.87
N ARG A 97 -19.84 1.98 -11.06
CA ARG A 97 -19.40 3.36 -11.32
C ARG A 97 -20.15 4.37 -10.45
N THR A 98 -21.46 4.22 -10.28
CA THR A 98 -22.28 5.10 -9.44
C THR A 98 -21.83 5.04 -7.98
N HIS A 99 -21.57 3.84 -7.44
CA HIS A 99 -21.12 3.67 -6.06
C HIS A 99 -19.73 4.25 -5.79
N VAL A 100 -18.79 4.05 -6.71
CA VAL A 100 -17.46 4.67 -6.60
C VAL A 100 -17.56 6.20 -6.63
N MET A 101 -18.42 6.75 -7.47
CA MET A 101 -18.68 8.19 -7.50
C MET A 101 -19.24 8.68 -6.16
N LEU A 102 -20.18 7.94 -5.55
CA LEU A 102 -20.72 8.26 -4.23
C LEU A 102 -19.65 8.22 -3.13
N VAL A 103 -18.75 7.24 -3.15
CA VAL A 103 -17.63 7.17 -2.19
C VAL A 103 -16.64 8.33 -2.41
N LYS A 104 -16.29 8.63 -3.67
CA LYS A 104 -15.44 9.79 -4.01
C LYS A 104 -16.10 11.11 -3.60
N GLU A 105 -17.40 11.25 -3.76
CA GLU A 105 -18.17 12.41 -3.36
C GLU A 105 -18.26 12.53 -1.82
N LYS A 106 -18.47 11.42 -1.11
CA LYS A 106 -18.43 11.36 0.35
C LYS A 106 -17.06 11.78 0.88
N LEU A 107 -15.98 11.31 0.25
CA LEU A 107 -14.62 11.75 0.53
C LEU A 107 -14.40 13.24 0.26
N ARG A 108 -14.96 13.77 -0.83
CA ARG A 108 -14.90 15.20 -1.15
C ARG A 108 -15.63 16.05 -0.12
N LYS A 109 -16.77 15.57 0.40
CA LYS A 109 -17.61 16.28 1.38
C LYS A 109 -17.06 16.23 2.81
N ILE A 110 -16.60 15.06 3.25
CA ILE A 110 -16.21 14.80 4.66
C ILE A 110 -14.69 14.88 4.86
N GLY A 111 -13.91 14.63 3.80
CA GLY A 111 -12.46 14.50 3.87
C GLY A 111 -12.01 13.19 4.54
N VAL A 112 -10.75 12.81 4.30
CA VAL A 112 -10.11 11.64 4.93
C VAL A 112 -10.12 11.77 6.46
N ARG A 113 -9.86 12.98 6.96
CA ARG A 113 -9.84 13.29 8.39
C ARG A 113 -11.21 13.10 9.05
N GLY A 114 -12.29 13.55 8.42
CA GLY A 114 -13.64 13.39 8.97
C GLY A 114 -14.09 11.92 9.03
N ILE A 115 -13.62 11.07 8.11
CA ILE A 115 -13.89 9.62 8.13
C ILE A 115 -13.14 8.95 9.29
N GLU A 116 -11.88 9.30 9.52
CA GLU A 116 -11.12 8.79 10.68
C GLU A 116 -11.73 9.25 12.01
N GLU A 117 -12.10 10.53 12.13
CA GLU A 117 -12.77 11.07 13.31
C GLU A 117 -14.12 10.38 13.57
N SER A 118 -14.91 10.12 12.52
CA SER A 118 -16.17 9.39 12.64
C SER A 118 -15.95 7.95 13.12
N TYR A 119 -14.88 7.29 12.69
CA TYR A 119 -14.51 5.96 13.16
C TYR A 119 -14.09 5.97 14.64
N ILE A 120 -13.26 6.94 15.04
CA ILE A 120 -12.83 7.10 16.44
C ILE A 120 -14.04 7.32 17.35
N LYS A 121 -14.95 8.22 16.99
CA LYS A 121 -16.19 8.47 17.75
C LYS A 121 -17.05 7.20 17.87
N ALA A 122 -17.21 6.44 16.79
CA ALA A 122 -17.96 5.18 16.82
C ALA A 122 -17.29 4.12 17.71
N LYS A 123 -15.95 4.06 17.70
CA LYS A 123 -15.14 3.16 18.54
C LYS A 123 -15.30 3.50 20.02
N GLU A 124 -15.16 4.77 20.39
CA GLU A 124 -15.36 5.25 21.76
C GLU A 124 -16.77 4.96 22.27
N HIS A 125 -17.78 5.26 21.45
CA HIS A 125 -19.18 4.98 21.78
C HIS A 125 -19.44 3.49 22.00
N TYR A 126 -18.90 2.63 21.12
CA TYR A 126 -18.96 1.18 21.29
C TYR A 126 -18.30 0.72 22.59
N PHE A 127 -17.10 1.21 22.93
CA PHE A 127 -16.42 0.81 24.17
C PHE A 127 -17.18 1.27 25.43
N LYS A 128 -17.74 2.48 25.42
CA LYS A 128 -18.59 2.99 26.50
C LYS A 128 -19.80 2.08 26.73
N LEU A 129 -20.50 1.70 25.66
CA LEU A 129 -21.66 0.80 25.75
C LEU A 129 -21.28 -0.64 26.08
N LYS A 130 -20.14 -1.13 25.58
CA LYS A 130 -19.59 -2.44 25.95
C LYS A 130 -19.31 -2.52 27.46
N TYR A 131 -18.67 -1.49 28.02
CA TYR A 131 -18.39 -1.42 29.45
C TYR A 131 -19.69 -1.44 30.27
N ARG A 132 -20.66 -0.59 29.90
CA ARG A 132 -21.98 -0.55 30.54
C ARG A 132 -22.71 -1.89 30.45
N TYR A 133 -22.74 -2.51 29.27
CA TYR A 133 -23.34 -3.82 29.02
C TYR A 133 -22.72 -4.89 29.92
N MET A 134 -21.40 -4.98 29.98
CA MET A 134 -20.70 -5.97 30.80
C MET A 134 -20.95 -5.74 32.31
N LYS A 135 -20.97 -4.48 32.76
CA LYS A 135 -21.29 -4.14 34.15
C LYS A 135 -22.70 -4.57 34.55
N LEU A 136 -23.70 -4.31 33.70
CA LEU A 136 -25.09 -4.72 33.95
C LEU A 136 -25.26 -6.24 33.87
N LYS A 137 -24.61 -6.89 32.89
CA LYS A 137 -24.59 -8.35 32.76
C LYS A 137 -24.06 -9.04 34.01
N ASN A 138 -22.92 -8.58 34.54
CA ASN A 138 -22.30 -9.17 35.72
C ASN A 138 -23.14 -9.00 37.00
N ARG A 139 -24.04 -8.01 37.02
CA ARG A 139 -24.97 -7.76 38.13
C ARG A 139 -26.32 -8.46 37.96
N GLY A 140 -26.55 -9.17 36.85
CA GLY A 140 -27.87 -9.73 36.51
C GLY A 140 -28.92 -8.68 36.15
N LEU A 141 -28.55 -7.40 36.01
CA LEU A 141 -29.46 -6.26 35.75
C LEU A 141 -29.56 -5.93 34.25
N MET A 142 -29.52 -6.96 33.42
CA MET A 142 -29.50 -6.81 31.97
C MET A 142 -30.90 -6.49 31.46
N ASN A 143 -31.05 -5.37 30.75
CA ASN A 143 -32.31 -5.01 30.11
C ASN A 143 -32.18 -4.99 28.57
N PHE A 144 -33.31 -5.24 27.90
CA PHE A 144 -33.42 -5.31 26.45
C PHE A 144 -32.85 -4.06 25.76
N THR A 145 -33.17 -2.88 26.27
CA THR A 145 -32.71 -1.60 25.73
C THR A 145 -31.19 -1.50 25.69
N CYS A 146 -30.50 -1.91 26.77
CA CYS A 146 -29.04 -1.87 26.81
C CYS A 146 -28.42 -2.88 25.83
N GLU A 147 -29.02 -4.06 25.66
CA GLU A 147 -28.55 -5.04 24.67
C GLU A 147 -28.69 -4.50 23.24
N LYS A 148 -29.85 -3.92 22.93
CA LYS A 148 -30.14 -3.32 21.62
C LYS A 148 -29.18 -2.17 21.31
N MET A 149 -28.96 -1.25 22.25
CA MET A 149 -27.99 -0.16 22.10
C MET A 149 -26.57 -0.68 21.88
N PHE A 150 -26.17 -1.72 22.61
CA PHE A 150 -24.85 -2.34 22.44
C PHE A 150 -24.68 -2.95 21.04
N CYS A 151 -25.67 -3.69 20.54
CA CYS A 151 -25.67 -4.24 19.19
C CYS A 151 -25.62 -3.14 18.12
N MET A 152 -26.41 -2.08 18.27
CA MET A 152 -26.41 -0.93 17.37
C MET A 152 -25.03 -0.24 17.31
N ALA A 153 -24.40 -0.03 18.48
CA ALA A 153 -23.08 0.57 18.54
C ALA A 153 -21.98 -0.31 17.93
N ALA A 154 -22.05 -1.62 18.15
CA ALA A 154 -21.16 -2.58 17.50
C ALA A 154 -21.32 -2.53 15.97
N GLY A 155 -22.55 -2.48 15.48
CA GLY A 155 -22.83 -2.40 14.05
C GLY A 155 -22.33 -1.08 13.44
N ASN A 156 -22.60 0.04 14.08
CA ASN A 156 -22.11 1.35 13.64
C ASN A 156 -20.58 1.41 13.56
N LEU A 157 -19.87 0.79 14.51
CA LEU A 157 -18.42 0.69 14.46
C LEU A 157 -17.94 -0.06 13.20
N VAL A 158 -18.59 -1.17 12.85
CA VAL A 158 -18.28 -1.94 11.63
C VAL A 158 -18.54 -1.12 10.37
N LEU A 159 -19.65 -0.38 10.30
CA LEU A 159 -19.94 0.50 9.17
C LEU A 159 -18.86 1.58 8.97
N ARG A 160 -18.39 2.21 10.04
CA ARG A 160 -17.29 3.18 9.98
C ARG A 160 -15.94 2.53 9.63
N TRP A 161 -15.78 1.26 9.94
CA TRP A 161 -14.61 0.50 9.51
C TRP A 161 -14.63 0.22 8.00
N PHE A 162 -15.77 -0.11 7.40
CA PHE A 162 -15.90 -0.19 5.94
C PHE A 162 -15.58 1.14 5.26
N ASP A 163 -16.12 2.25 5.78
CA ASP A 163 -15.80 3.60 5.30
C ASP A 163 -14.27 3.84 5.29
N ARG A 164 -13.56 3.47 6.36
CA ARG A 164 -12.08 3.56 6.41
C ARG A 164 -11.40 2.71 5.33
N MET A 165 -11.89 1.50 5.09
CA MET A 165 -11.29 0.60 4.09
C MET A 165 -11.48 1.12 2.67
N GLU A 166 -12.66 1.64 2.33
CA GLU A 166 -12.93 2.30 1.05
C GLU A 166 -11.94 3.45 0.79
N VAL A 167 -11.72 4.31 1.79
CA VAL A 167 -10.75 5.41 1.71
C VAL A 167 -9.33 4.90 1.55
N ALA A 168 -8.96 3.86 2.31
CA ALA A 168 -7.64 3.25 2.22
C ALA A 168 -7.37 2.74 0.79
N ILE A 169 -8.35 2.11 0.15
CA ILE A 169 -8.27 1.63 -1.24
C ILE A 169 -8.18 2.80 -2.21
N LEU A 170 -9.00 3.84 -2.06
CA LEU A 170 -8.97 5.00 -2.96
C LEU A 170 -7.62 5.71 -2.95
N ASN A 171 -6.99 5.80 -1.78
CA ASN A 171 -5.67 6.41 -1.59
C ASN A 171 -4.50 5.53 -2.05
N THR A 172 -4.76 4.28 -2.45
CA THR A 172 -3.72 3.48 -3.08
C THR A 172 -3.43 3.96 -4.50
N ARG A 173 -2.22 3.67 -5.00
CA ARG A 173 -1.86 3.94 -6.40
C ARG A 173 -2.41 2.89 -7.38
N LEU A 174 -3.39 2.07 -7.01
CA LEU A 174 -3.94 1.01 -7.87
C LEU A 174 -4.58 1.57 -9.15
N ASN A 175 -4.73 0.73 -10.18
CA ASN A 175 -5.49 1.13 -11.36
C ASN A 175 -6.97 1.35 -10.98
N GLU A 176 -7.66 2.27 -11.67
CA GLU A 176 -9.02 2.64 -11.29
C GLU A 176 -10.01 1.47 -11.44
N THR A 177 -9.81 0.57 -12.41
CA THR A 177 -10.65 -0.62 -12.60
C THR A 177 -10.63 -1.52 -11.36
N LEU A 178 -9.45 -1.82 -10.82
CA LEU A 178 -9.26 -2.65 -9.64
C LEU A 178 -9.75 -1.94 -8.39
N LYS A 179 -9.49 -0.63 -8.24
CA LYS A 179 -10.09 0.15 -7.12
C LYS A 179 -11.60 0.02 -7.11
N ASN A 180 -12.24 0.17 -8.27
CA ASN A 180 -13.69 0.09 -8.39
C ASN A 180 -14.23 -1.30 -8.04
N GLN A 181 -13.53 -2.36 -8.46
CA GLN A 181 -13.87 -3.73 -8.11
C GLN A 181 -13.77 -3.97 -6.60
N LEU A 182 -12.67 -3.54 -5.96
CA LEU A 182 -12.46 -3.71 -4.53
C LEU A 182 -13.46 -2.91 -3.68
N ILE A 183 -13.73 -1.66 -4.06
CA ILE A 183 -14.72 -0.80 -3.40
C ILE A 183 -16.11 -1.41 -3.53
N SER A 184 -16.46 -1.93 -4.71
CA SER A 184 -17.74 -2.60 -4.92
C SER A 184 -17.92 -3.83 -4.03
N LYS A 185 -16.89 -4.67 -3.85
CA LYS A 185 -16.93 -5.80 -2.91
C LYS A 185 -17.22 -5.34 -1.48
N ILE A 186 -16.58 -4.24 -1.03
CA ILE A 186 -16.81 -3.69 0.32
C ILE A 186 -18.22 -3.12 0.46
N GLU A 187 -18.69 -2.37 -0.53
CA GLU A 187 -20.01 -1.74 -0.49
C GLU A 187 -21.13 -2.79 -0.45
N GLN A 188 -20.98 -3.91 -1.17
CA GLN A 188 -21.92 -5.03 -1.09
C GLN A 188 -22.03 -5.59 0.33
N GLU A 189 -20.90 -5.84 0.98
CA GLU A 189 -20.87 -6.30 2.37
C GLU A 189 -21.42 -5.27 3.35
N LYS A 190 -21.12 -3.99 3.12
CA LYS A 190 -21.63 -2.87 3.91
C LYS A 190 -23.15 -2.76 3.81
N MET A 191 -23.72 -2.81 2.61
CA MET A 191 -25.18 -2.79 2.41
C MET A 191 -25.87 -3.96 3.11
N ALA A 192 -25.33 -5.18 2.95
CA ALA A 192 -25.85 -6.36 3.65
C ALA A 192 -25.77 -6.19 5.18
N PHE A 193 -24.70 -5.59 5.67
CA PHE A 193 -24.53 -5.31 7.09
C PHE A 193 -25.48 -4.22 7.61
N GLU A 194 -25.71 -3.15 6.83
CA GLU A 194 -26.68 -2.09 7.13
C GLU A 194 -28.10 -2.63 7.21
N GLU A 195 -28.49 -3.53 6.30
CA GLU A 195 -29.80 -4.19 6.32
C GLU A 195 -30.00 -4.96 7.64
N LYS A 196 -29.03 -5.77 8.04
CA LYS A 196 -29.09 -6.50 9.33
C LYS A 196 -29.10 -5.56 10.53
N LEU A 197 -28.42 -4.41 10.44
CA LEU A 197 -28.44 -3.40 11.50
C LEU A 197 -29.82 -2.71 11.61
N ARG A 198 -30.52 -2.48 10.49
CA ARG A 198 -31.91 -1.98 10.52
C ARG A 198 -32.84 -2.96 11.21
N LEU A 199 -32.65 -4.26 11.01
CA LEU A 199 -33.41 -5.30 11.73
C LEU A 199 -33.16 -5.25 13.24
N VAL A 200 -31.94 -4.96 13.69
CA VAL A 200 -31.65 -4.75 15.13
C VAL A 200 -32.49 -3.59 15.66
N ASN A 201 -32.61 -2.50 14.91
CA ASN A 201 -33.39 -1.35 15.31
C ASN A 201 -34.90 -1.63 15.35
N SER A 202 -35.41 -2.53 14.50
CA SER A 202 -36.83 -2.89 14.45
C SER A 202 -37.22 -4.03 15.40
N THR A 203 -36.29 -4.67 16.12
CA THR A 203 -36.68 -5.73 17.07
C THR A 203 -37.42 -5.14 18.28
N GLU A 204 -38.47 -5.81 18.72
CA GLU A 204 -39.31 -5.38 19.84
C GLU A 204 -39.13 -6.24 21.09
N ASN A 205 -38.58 -7.45 20.94
CA ASN A 205 -38.38 -8.37 22.05
C ASN A 205 -36.97 -9.00 22.09
N PRO A 206 -36.55 -9.52 23.27
CA PRO A 206 -35.22 -10.10 23.46
C PRO A 206 -34.91 -11.30 22.56
N GLN A 207 -35.89 -12.15 22.27
CA GLN A 207 -35.72 -13.33 21.41
C GLN A 207 -35.38 -12.92 19.97
N GLN A 208 -36.14 -12.00 19.40
CA GLN A 208 -35.88 -11.43 18.06
C GLN A 208 -34.50 -10.79 18.01
N LEU A 209 -34.12 -10.00 19.03
CA LEU A 209 -32.81 -9.37 19.09
C LEU A 209 -31.67 -10.39 19.11
N ARG A 210 -31.81 -11.50 19.84
CA ARG A 210 -30.79 -12.57 19.86
C ARG A 210 -30.61 -13.20 18.48
N GLU A 211 -31.69 -13.48 17.75
CA GLU A 211 -31.61 -14.05 16.41
C GLU A 211 -31.01 -13.06 15.40
N VAL A 212 -31.44 -11.80 15.40
CA VAL A 212 -30.84 -10.77 14.54
C VAL A 212 -29.36 -10.54 14.89
N ALA A 213 -29.00 -10.56 16.18
CA ALA A 213 -27.60 -10.44 16.60
C ALA A 213 -26.73 -11.62 16.15
N LYS A 214 -27.28 -12.85 16.07
CA LYS A 214 -26.60 -13.99 15.46
C LYS A 214 -26.38 -13.76 13.96
N GLN A 215 -27.40 -13.30 13.24
CA GLN A 215 -27.28 -12.97 11.81
C GLN A 215 -26.25 -11.86 11.57
N LEU A 216 -26.25 -10.81 12.38
CA LEU A 216 -25.27 -9.72 12.29
C LEU A 216 -23.83 -10.22 12.54
N ARG A 217 -23.66 -11.13 13.50
CA ARG A 217 -22.36 -11.76 13.75
C ARG A 217 -21.91 -12.62 12.58
N GLU A 218 -22.84 -13.33 11.95
CA GLU A 218 -22.55 -14.13 10.77
C GLU A 218 -22.16 -13.26 9.57
N GLN A 219 -22.92 -12.20 9.30
CA GLN A 219 -22.57 -11.23 8.25
C GLN A 219 -21.19 -10.62 8.51
N TRP A 220 -20.88 -10.27 9.76
CA TRP A 220 -19.55 -9.78 10.11
C TRP A 220 -18.44 -10.79 9.80
N ARG A 221 -18.69 -12.08 10.04
CA ARG A 221 -17.72 -13.14 9.74
C ARG A 221 -17.47 -13.24 8.23
N GLN A 222 -18.52 -13.14 7.42
CA GLN A 222 -18.43 -13.15 5.97
C GLN A 222 -17.68 -11.92 5.45
N ALA A 223 -18.09 -10.73 5.89
CA ALA A 223 -17.44 -9.47 5.56
C ALA A 223 -15.94 -9.45 5.91
N LYS A 224 -15.55 -10.04 7.06
CA LYS A 224 -14.13 -10.17 7.43
C LYS A 224 -13.32 -10.93 6.40
N ASN A 225 -13.87 -12.01 5.83
CA ASN A 225 -13.18 -12.79 4.81
C ASN A 225 -13.00 -11.96 3.55
N VAL A 226 -14.07 -11.33 3.08
CA VAL A 226 -14.04 -10.44 1.89
C VAL A 226 -13.06 -9.30 2.08
N VAL A 227 -13.08 -8.61 3.21
CA VAL A 227 -12.13 -7.52 3.46
C VAL A 227 -10.71 -8.04 3.60
N SER A 228 -10.50 -9.21 4.20
CA SER A 228 -9.17 -9.83 4.21
C SER A 228 -8.66 -10.11 2.79
N GLU A 229 -9.51 -10.61 1.89
CA GLU A 229 -9.17 -10.83 0.48
C GLU A 229 -8.82 -9.52 -0.21
N VAL A 230 -9.65 -8.49 -0.03
CA VAL A 230 -9.40 -7.14 -0.58
C VAL A 230 -8.05 -6.59 -0.11
N VAL A 231 -7.74 -6.71 1.18
CA VAL A 231 -6.45 -6.26 1.73
C VAL A 231 -5.29 -7.05 1.11
N MET A 232 -5.43 -8.37 0.96
CA MET A 232 -4.39 -9.20 0.33
C MET A 232 -4.19 -8.84 -1.14
N GLU A 233 -5.26 -8.61 -1.92
CA GLU A 233 -5.18 -8.16 -3.31
C GLU A 233 -4.44 -6.79 -3.43
N VAL A 234 -4.69 -5.86 -2.51
CA VAL A 234 -3.97 -4.58 -2.44
C VAL A 234 -2.48 -4.80 -2.17
N VAL A 235 -2.14 -5.66 -1.21
CA VAL A 235 -0.74 -5.96 -0.84
C VAL A 235 -0.01 -6.63 -2.01
N ILE A 236 -0.62 -7.66 -2.62
CA ILE A 236 -0.09 -8.34 -3.81
C ILE A 236 0.24 -7.34 -4.91
N THR A 237 -0.68 -6.43 -5.21
CA THR A 237 -0.44 -5.44 -6.27
C THR A 237 0.70 -4.48 -5.95
N LYS A 238 0.90 -4.14 -4.66
CA LYS A 238 2.08 -3.37 -4.23
C LYS A 238 3.36 -4.18 -4.38
N LEU A 239 3.33 -5.46 -4.05
CA LEU A 239 4.46 -6.37 -4.21
C LEU A 239 4.83 -6.53 -5.68
N ASP A 240 3.86 -6.76 -6.58
CA ASP A 240 4.09 -6.81 -8.04
C ASP A 240 4.88 -5.60 -8.53
N ARG A 241 4.48 -4.39 -8.13
CA ARG A 241 5.19 -3.15 -8.51
C ARG A 241 6.59 -3.05 -7.92
N THR A 242 6.75 -3.54 -6.70
CA THR A 242 8.05 -3.56 -6.03
C THR A 242 8.98 -4.54 -6.75
N THR A 243 8.47 -5.70 -7.16
CA THR A 243 9.20 -6.68 -7.97
C THR A 243 9.59 -6.11 -9.32
N ILE A 244 8.68 -5.42 -10.04
CA ILE A 244 9.03 -4.72 -11.31
C ILE A 244 10.15 -3.69 -11.09
N THR A 245 10.12 -2.98 -9.96
CA THR A 245 11.19 -2.02 -9.62
C THR A 245 12.51 -2.72 -9.32
N ALA A 246 12.45 -3.88 -8.66
CA ALA A 246 13.61 -4.73 -8.39
C ALA A 246 14.20 -5.31 -9.70
N GLU A 247 13.37 -5.74 -10.65
CA GLU A 247 13.80 -6.18 -11.98
C GLU A 247 14.47 -5.04 -12.77
N LYS A 248 13.95 -3.80 -12.69
CA LYS A 248 14.65 -2.64 -13.28
C LYS A 248 15.99 -2.31 -12.61
N LEU A 249 16.14 -2.65 -11.33
CA LEU A 249 17.40 -2.45 -10.61
C LEU A 249 18.44 -3.50 -11.02
N GLU A 250 18.02 -4.69 -11.47
CA GLU A 250 18.91 -5.72 -12.01
C GLU A 250 19.75 -5.17 -13.18
N GLU A 251 19.17 -4.47 -14.15
CA GLU A 251 19.92 -3.90 -15.28
C GLU A 251 21.10 -3.03 -14.81
N LYS A 252 20.86 -2.22 -13.78
CA LYS A 252 21.89 -1.36 -13.18
C LYS A 252 22.92 -2.16 -12.41
N LEU A 253 22.51 -3.15 -11.61
CA LEU A 253 23.44 -3.95 -10.82
C LEU A 253 24.30 -4.86 -11.71
N SER A 254 23.72 -5.42 -12.78
CA SER A 254 24.44 -6.23 -13.78
C SER A 254 25.51 -5.44 -14.53
N THR A 255 25.32 -4.13 -14.69
CA THR A 255 26.34 -3.26 -15.31
C THR A 255 27.50 -2.98 -14.36
N ILE A 256 27.23 -2.83 -13.06
CA ILE A 256 28.24 -2.34 -12.10
C ILE A 256 28.95 -3.48 -11.36
N ALA A 257 28.31 -4.63 -11.18
CA ALA A 257 28.89 -5.81 -10.53
C ALA A 257 28.61 -7.10 -11.33
N PRO A 258 29.06 -7.17 -12.60
CA PRO A 258 28.81 -8.33 -13.44
C PRO A 258 29.40 -9.60 -12.81
N GLY A 259 28.59 -10.66 -12.75
CA GLY A 259 29.03 -11.97 -12.24
C GLY A 259 29.19 -12.08 -10.72
N SER A 260 28.89 -11.03 -9.95
CA SER A 260 28.92 -11.08 -8.47
C SER A 260 27.96 -12.15 -7.93
N GLU A 261 28.41 -12.90 -6.92
CA GLU A 261 27.54 -13.89 -6.26
C GLU A 261 26.34 -13.22 -5.58
N LEU A 262 26.53 -12.02 -5.01
CA LEU A 262 25.44 -11.23 -4.45
C LEU A 262 24.42 -10.81 -5.51
N LEU A 263 24.86 -10.59 -6.76
CA LEU A 263 23.94 -10.32 -7.87
C LEU A 263 23.14 -11.57 -8.22
N LYS A 264 23.76 -12.76 -8.27
CA LYS A 264 23.01 -14.01 -8.49
C LYS A 264 21.99 -14.27 -7.38
N GLU A 265 22.39 -14.05 -6.13
CA GLU A 265 21.47 -14.17 -4.99
C GLU A 265 20.34 -13.15 -5.08
N TYR A 266 20.64 -11.89 -5.42
CA TYR A 266 19.63 -10.85 -5.66
C TYR A 266 18.58 -11.32 -6.67
N LEU A 267 19.02 -11.81 -7.84
CA LEU A 267 18.14 -12.29 -8.91
C LEU A 267 17.29 -13.48 -8.46
N ASN A 268 17.90 -14.45 -7.78
CA ASN A 268 17.18 -15.59 -7.22
C ASN A 268 16.08 -15.14 -6.24
N LYS A 269 16.39 -14.18 -5.35
CA LYS A 269 15.41 -13.66 -4.37
C LYS A 269 14.28 -12.87 -5.04
N VAL A 270 14.56 -12.08 -6.08
CA VAL A 270 13.52 -11.41 -6.88
C VAL A 270 12.63 -12.46 -7.58
N GLN A 271 13.21 -13.51 -8.15
CA GLN A 271 12.46 -14.58 -8.80
C GLN A 271 11.59 -15.37 -7.80
N GLN A 272 12.12 -15.69 -6.62
CA GLN A 272 11.36 -16.33 -5.54
C GLN A 272 10.17 -15.47 -5.11
N ALA A 273 10.39 -14.16 -4.91
CA ALA A 273 9.31 -13.24 -4.59
C ALA A 273 8.21 -13.27 -5.65
N ARG A 274 8.57 -13.28 -6.94
CA ARG A 274 7.62 -13.36 -8.04
C ARG A 274 6.79 -14.64 -8.01
N ARG A 275 7.43 -15.79 -7.74
CA ARG A 275 6.72 -17.08 -7.59
C ARG A 275 5.71 -17.02 -6.45
N TYR A 276 6.12 -16.57 -5.27
CA TYR A 276 5.23 -16.42 -4.12
C TYR A 276 4.07 -15.45 -4.38
N ILE A 277 4.31 -14.36 -5.11
CA ILE A 277 3.23 -13.43 -5.49
C ILE A 277 2.20 -14.12 -6.40
N GLU A 278 2.65 -14.88 -7.40
CA GLU A 278 1.74 -15.62 -8.30
C GLU A 278 0.97 -16.73 -7.56
N ASP A 279 1.62 -17.43 -6.64
CA ASP A 279 0.95 -18.45 -5.83
C ASP A 279 -0.07 -17.81 -4.88
N ALA A 280 0.26 -16.68 -4.24
CA ALA A 280 -0.70 -15.92 -3.45
C ALA A 280 -1.95 -15.51 -4.26
N LYS A 281 -1.77 -15.05 -5.52
CA LYS A 281 -2.89 -14.74 -6.42
C LYS A 281 -3.76 -15.95 -6.69
N LYS A 282 -3.18 -17.13 -6.90
CA LYS A 282 -3.92 -18.38 -7.09
C LYS A 282 -4.68 -18.78 -5.82
N GLN A 283 -4.04 -18.71 -4.66
CA GLN A 283 -4.65 -19.06 -3.37
C GLN A 283 -5.83 -18.15 -3.02
N ILE A 284 -5.79 -16.86 -3.37
CA ILE A 284 -6.94 -15.96 -3.22
C ILE A 284 -8.10 -16.41 -4.13
N LYS A 285 -7.83 -16.75 -5.39
CA LYS A 285 -8.87 -17.22 -6.33
C LYS A 285 -9.54 -18.51 -5.89
N THR A 286 -8.82 -19.38 -5.18
CA THR A 286 -9.35 -20.64 -4.63
C THR A 286 -9.96 -20.49 -3.23
N GLY A 287 -9.96 -19.29 -2.65
CA GLY A 287 -10.49 -19.01 -1.31
C GLY A 287 -9.59 -19.46 -0.15
N ASN A 288 -8.34 -19.88 -0.42
CA ASN A 288 -7.38 -20.30 0.59
C ASN A 288 -6.61 -19.10 1.16
N THR A 289 -7.31 -18.29 1.96
CA THR A 289 -6.77 -17.04 2.52
C THR A 289 -5.58 -17.24 3.46
N LEU A 290 -5.46 -18.40 4.12
CA LEU A 290 -4.33 -18.70 4.99
C LEU A 290 -3.04 -18.96 4.21
N ALA A 291 -3.10 -19.79 3.17
CA ALA A 291 -1.95 -20.03 2.30
C ALA A 291 -1.52 -18.74 1.58
N ALA A 292 -2.49 -17.96 1.07
CA ALA A 292 -2.23 -16.67 0.45
C ALA A 292 -1.46 -15.71 1.36
N ARG A 293 -1.76 -15.69 2.67
CA ARG A 293 -1.03 -14.85 3.64
C ARG A 293 0.41 -15.30 3.82
N GLU A 294 0.65 -16.61 3.89
CA GLU A 294 2.03 -17.12 4.03
C GLU A 294 2.84 -16.82 2.78
N ASP A 295 2.26 -17.01 1.58
CA ASP A 295 2.91 -16.68 0.32
C ASP A 295 3.23 -15.18 0.24
N ILE A 296 2.30 -14.29 0.63
CA ILE A 296 2.56 -12.84 0.72
C ILE A 296 3.73 -12.53 1.67
N LYS A 297 3.80 -13.19 2.82
CA LYS A 297 4.86 -13.00 3.80
C LYS A 297 6.21 -13.46 3.24
N MET A 298 6.25 -14.62 2.59
CA MET A 298 7.45 -15.13 1.94
C MET A 298 7.92 -14.21 0.82
N ALA A 299 7.00 -13.69 -0.01
CA ALA A 299 7.34 -12.69 -1.02
C ALA A 299 7.98 -11.42 -0.43
N ILE A 300 7.45 -10.92 0.69
CA ILE A 300 8.02 -9.78 1.40
C ILE A 300 9.44 -10.09 1.90
N MET A 301 9.65 -11.27 2.49
CA MET A 301 10.95 -11.69 2.99
C MET A 301 11.98 -11.77 1.85
N SER A 302 11.63 -12.44 0.75
CA SER A 302 12.50 -12.55 -0.42
C SER A 302 12.86 -11.18 -1.01
N LEU A 303 11.89 -10.25 -1.14
CA LEU A 303 12.20 -8.89 -1.63
C LEU A 303 13.12 -8.13 -0.66
N ARG A 304 12.93 -8.27 0.65
CA ARG A 304 13.82 -7.63 1.64
C ARG A 304 15.25 -8.14 1.53
N GLU A 305 15.42 -9.46 1.44
CA GLU A 305 16.72 -10.10 1.25
C GLU A 305 17.37 -9.64 -0.07
N ALA A 306 16.61 -9.56 -1.15
CA ALA A 306 17.09 -8.98 -2.41
C ALA A 306 17.62 -7.55 -2.19
N PHE A 307 16.84 -6.65 -1.56
CA PHE A 307 17.31 -5.28 -1.33
C PHE A 307 18.52 -5.18 -0.39
N ILE A 308 18.69 -6.13 0.54
CA ILE A 308 19.90 -6.23 1.37
C ILE A 308 21.11 -6.55 0.47
N ASN A 309 20.99 -7.54 -0.41
CA ASN A 309 22.06 -7.92 -1.33
C ASN A 309 22.40 -6.77 -2.28
N ALA A 310 21.40 -6.09 -2.86
CA ALA A 310 21.63 -4.91 -3.69
C ALA A 310 22.37 -3.81 -2.94
N LYS A 311 22.01 -3.57 -1.67
CA LYS A 311 22.70 -2.59 -0.82
C LYS A 311 24.14 -3.01 -0.52
N GLN A 312 24.38 -4.30 -0.34
CA GLN A 312 25.71 -4.84 -0.11
C GLN A 312 26.59 -4.72 -1.35
N ILE A 313 26.08 -5.04 -2.54
CA ILE A 313 26.78 -4.82 -3.82
C ILE A 313 27.22 -3.36 -3.92
N VAL A 314 26.29 -2.41 -3.70
CA VAL A 314 26.61 -0.98 -3.74
C VAL A 314 27.63 -0.60 -2.67
N ARG A 315 27.60 -1.20 -1.48
CA ARG A 315 28.60 -0.97 -0.42
C ARG A 315 29.97 -1.49 -0.82
N GLU A 316 30.07 -2.72 -1.33
CA GLU A 316 31.31 -3.34 -1.76
C GLU A 316 31.95 -2.55 -2.90
N LEU A 317 31.16 -2.11 -3.89
CA LEU A 317 31.63 -1.22 -4.94
C LEU A 317 32.15 0.12 -4.39
N ASN A 318 31.45 0.70 -3.41
CA ASN A 318 31.90 1.92 -2.75
C ASN A 318 33.14 1.71 -1.86
N MET A 319 33.44 0.48 -1.43
CA MET A 319 34.64 0.13 -0.66
C MET A 319 35.81 -0.23 -1.58
N GLN A 320 35.57 -0.94 -2.67
CA GLN A 320 36.55 -1.20 -3.72
C GLN A 320 36.98 0.11 -4.41
N GLY A 321 36.06 1.05 -4.62
CA GLY A 321 36.38 2.43 -5.04
C GLY A 321 37.11 3.27 -3.96
N LYS A 322 37.31 2.73 -2.75
CA LYS A 322 38.19 3.31 -1.71
C LYS A 322 39.56 2.63 -1.65
N GLU A 323 39.67 1.35 -2.03
CA GLU A 323 40.93 0.59 -2.02
C GLU A 323 41.71 0.69 -3.35
N LEU A 324 41.01 0.77 -4.49
CA LEU A 324 41.54 1.28 -5.74
C LEU A 324 41.43 2.80 -5.66
N GLY A 325 42.54 3.48 -5.40
CA GLY A 325 42.56 4.93 -5.21
C GLY A 325 41.78 5.66 -6.31
N SER A 326 40.79 6.45 -5.88
CA SER A 326 40.00 7.34 -6.74
C SER A 326 39.00 6.63 -7.66
N ILE A 327 37.77 7.20 -7.70
CA ILE A 327 36.65 6.93 -8.61
C ILE A 327 35.54 6.02 -8.01
N ALA A 328 34.30 6.48 -8.19
CA ALA A 328 33.01 5.84 -7.86
C ALA A 328 32.45 6.01 -6.42
N ASN A 329 32.32 7.25 -5.99
CA ASN A 329 31.13 7.65 -5.21
C ASN A 329 29.92 7.62 -6.20
N PRO A 330 28.67 7.30 -5.83
CA PRO A 330 27.52 7.29 -6.76
C PRO A 330 27.12 8.69 -7.27
N ASN A 331 27.94 9.69 -6.94
CA ASN A 331 27.91 11.06 -7.43
C ASN A 331 29.09 11.39 -8.34
N ALA A 332 29.95 10.44 -8.66
CA ALA A 332 31.10 10.58 -9.54
C ALA A 332 30.63 10.60 -11.01
N PHE A 333 30.07 11.75 -11.39
CA PHE A 333 30.53 12.34 -12.64
C PHE A 333 32.05 12.41 -12.52
N GLY A 334 32.74 11.82 -13.48
CA GLY A 334 34.19 11.89 -13.58
C GLY A 334 34.69 13.32 -13.43
N PHE A 335 35.97 13.41 -13.06
CA PHE A 335 36.75 14.61 -12.73
C PHE A 335 36.66 15.04 -11.26
N LYS A 336 37.87 15.13 -10.67
CA LYS A 336 38.29 15.72 -9.39
C LYS A 336 37.33 16.78 -8.82
N SER A 337 36.15 16.42 -8.35
CA SER A 337 35.15 17.38 -7.86
C SER A 337 34.91 17.18 -6.36
N GLY A 338 35.05 18.27 -5.61
CA GLY A 338 34.77 18.34 -4.18
C GLY A 338 33.31 18.69 -3.91
N ASN A 339 32.84 18.38 -2.71
CA ASN A 339 31.55 18.84 -2.21
C ASN A 339 31.75 19.71 -0.98
N LEU A 340 31.04 20.83 -0.88
CA LEU A 340 30.97 21.70 0.28
C LEU A 340 29.51 21.90 0.66
N ASN A 341 29.21 21.76 1.95
CA ASN A 341 27.95 22.18 2.55
C ASN A 341 28.25 23.18 3.65
N LEU A 342 27.43 24.22 3.71
CA LEU A 342 27.55 25.29 4.67
C LEU A 342 26.17 25.64 5.19
N PHE A 343 26.09 25.90 6.50
CA PHE A 343 24.96 26.54 7.14
C PHE A 343 25.45 27.65 8.09
N GLY A 344 25.05 28.90 7.85
CA GLY A 344 25.51 30.00 8.70
C GLY A 344 25.04 31.39 8.26
N ASN A 345 25.61 32.40 8.91
CA ASN A 345 25.41 33.81 8.63
C ASN A 345 26.74 34.42 8.19
N GLY A 346 26.70 35.32 7.21
CA GLY A 346 27.89 36.03 6.73
C GLY A 346 27.97 36.12 5.21
N THR A 347 29.20 36.21 4.70
CA THR A 347 29.52 36.32 3.27
C THR A 347 30.22 35.05 2.80
N PHE A 348 29.67 34.41 1.78
CA PHE A 348 30.15 33.15 1.24
C PHE A 348 30.32 33.28 -0.26
N SER A 349 31.54 33.10 -0.76
CA SER A 349 31.81 33.09 -2.19
C SER A 349 32.30 31.72 -2.66
N PHE A 350 31.95 31.35 -3.88
CA PHE A 350 32.51 30.21 -4.59
C PHE A 350 32.82 30.61 -6.02
N GLU A 351 34.05 30.33 -6.45
CA GLU A 351 34.51 30.52 -7.81
C GLU A 351 35.07 29.22 -8.37
N GLY A 352 34.56 28.80 -9.52
CA GLY A 352 35.05 27.60 -10.21
C GLY A 352 34.02 26.98 -11.15
N LYS A 353 34.19 25.69 -11.44
CA LYS A 353 33.30 24.93 -12.31
C LYS A 353 32.46 23.96 -11.49
N GLY A 354 31.14 24.13 -11.49
CA GLY A 354 30.27 23.27 -10.67
C GLY A 354 28.80 23.65 -10.64
N ILE A 355 28.12 23.11 -9.64
CA ILE A 355 26.74 23.37 -9.27
C ILE A 355 26.73 23.99 -7.89
N VAL A 356 26.14 25.17 -7.76
CA VAL A 356 25.92 25.88 -6.49
C VAL A 356 24.43 25.99 -6.24
N VAL A 357 23.98 25.51 -5.09
CA VAL A 357 22.61 25.63 -4.62
C VAL A 357 22.60 26.48 -3.38
N VAL A 358 21.87 27.59 -3.42
CA VAL A 358 21.75 28.53 -2.30
C VAL A 358 20.32 28.53 -1.81
N SER A 359 20.13 28.43 -0.50
CA SER A 359 18.86 28.67 0.18
C SER A 359 19.10 29.64 1.32
N ALA A 360 18.37 30.75 1.39
CA ALA A 360 18.60 31.77 2.42
C ALA A 360 17.29 32.44 2.86
N LYS A 361 17.27 32.95 4.10
CA LYS A 361 16.12 33.69 4.64
C LYS A 361 16.16 35.17 4.29
N ASN A 362 17.32 35.80 4.32
CA ASN A 362 17.46 37.18 3.87
C ASN A 362 18.88 37.35 3.34
N ALA A 363 19.05 37.24 2.02
CA ALA A 363 20.36 37.31 1.40
C ALA A 363 20.36 38.04 0.07
N THR A 364 21.51 38.58 -0.25
CA THR A 364 21.87 39.06 -1.59
C THR A 364 22.81 38.03 -2.22
N ILE A 365 22.44 37.50 -3.39
CA ILE A 365 23.24 36.55 -4.17
C ILE A 365 23.65 37.23 -5.45
N THR A 366 24.93 37.52 -5.62
CA THR A 366 25.51 37.93 -6.91
C THR A 366 26.04 36.68 -7.59
N TYR A 367 25.68 36.48 -8.87
CA TYR A 367 26.09 35.28 -9.59
C TYR A 367 26.57 35.58 -11.02
N VAL A 368 27.56 34.83 -11.46
CA VAL A 368 27.96 34.66 -12.86
C VAL A 368 27.78 33.17 -13.17
N GLY A 369 27.09 32.84 -14.26
CA GLY A 369 26.80 31.45 -14.66
C GLY A 369 25.35 31.22 -15.07
N ASN A 370 24.99 29.96 -15.32
CA ASN A 370 23.65 29.58 -15.76
C ASN A 370 22.71 29.42 -14.55
N LEU A 371 21.76 30.33 -14.43
CA LEU A 371 20.74 30.32 -13.38
C LEU A 371 19.57 29.42 -13.77
N SER A 372 19.14 28.57 -12.84
CA SER A 372 17.95 27.72 -12.98
C SER A 372 17.19 27.62 -11.65
N ASN A 373 15.90 27.30 -11.72
CA ASN A 373 15.07 26.96 -10.56
C ASN A 373 15.13 27.98 -9.40
N VAL A 374 14.89 29.26 -9.68
CA VAL A 374 14.79 30.30 -8.64
C VAL A 374 13.38 30.37 -8.08
N THR A 375 13.26 30.31 -6.75
CA THR A 375 12.01 30.51 -6.03
C THR A 375 12.20 31.49 -4.89
N GLY A 376 11.27 32.43 -4.72
CA GLY A 376 11.24 33.38 -3.58
C GLY A 376 12.23 34.55 -3.64
N PHE A 377 13.24 34.52 -4.51
CA PHE A 377 14.12 35.66 -4.76
C PHE A 377 13.61 36.58 -5.86
N THR A 378 13.84 37.89 -5.71
CA THR A 378 13.68 38.88 -6.78
C THR A 378 14.99 38.99 -7.57
N ASN A 379 14.94 38.87 -8.88
CA ASN A 379 16.12 38.97 -9.75
C ASN A 379 16.24 40.37 -10.36
N THR A 380 17.38 41.02 -10.19
CA THR A 380 17.69 42.33 -10.79
C THR A 380 19.14 42.31 -11.28
N ASN A 381 19.32 42.34 -12.60
CA ASN A 381 20.62 42.49 -13.27
C ASN A 381 21.74 41.59 -12.70
N GLY A 382 21.51 40.27 -12.59
CA GLY A 382 22.52 39.31 -12.11
C GLY A 382 22.67 39.24 -10.59
N THR A 383 21.76 39.88 -9.85
CA THR A 383 21.68 39.83 -8.39
C THR A 383 20.30 39.33 -7.95
N LEU A 384 20.27 38.36 -7.04
CA LEU A 384 19.05 37.86 -6.40
C LEU A 384 18.94 38.44 -4.98
N ARG A 385 17.77 38.95 -4.60
CA ARG A 385 17.51 39.48 -3.25
C ARG A 385 16.23 38.90 -2.64
N GLY A 386 16.28 38.58 -1.34
CA GLY A 386 15.11 38.15 -0.56
C GLY A 386 15.28 36.80 0.16
N THR A 387 14.17 36.05 0.24
CA THR A 387 14.08 34.74 0.90
C THR A 387 13.76 33.67 -0.13
N GLY A 388 14.61 32.67 -0.29
CA GLY A 388 14.36 31.73 -1.38
C GLY A 388 15.41 30.66 -1.59
N LYS A 389 15.31 30.03 -2.76
CA LYS A 389 16.25 29.02 -3.26
C LYS A 389 16.66 29.35 -4.69
N ALA A 390 17.93 29.15 -5.02
CA ALA A 390 18.49 29.37 -6.35
C ALA A 390 19.51 28.28 -6.72
N PHE A 391 19.62 27.96 -8.02
CA PHE A 391 20.59 27.01 -8.55
C PHE A 391 21.42 27.68 -9.65
N VAL A 392 22.74 27.70 -9.48
CA VAL A 392 23.69 28.25 -10.45
C VAL A 392 24.61 27.13 -10.94
N THR A 393 24.81 27.01 -12.25
CA THR A 393 25.58 25.92 -12.85
C THR A 393 26.57 26.43 -13.92
N GLY A 394 27.63 25.67 -14.19
CA GLY A 394 28.62 25.96 -15.23
C GLY A 394 29.94 26.47 -14.66
N ASN A 395 30.56 27.45 -15.33
CA ASN A 395 31.63 28.26 -14.76
C ASN A 395 30.95 29.34 -13.92
N VAL A 396 31.04 29.18 -12.61
CA VAL A 396 30.25 29.95 -11.65
C VAL A 396 31.14 30.81 -10.78
N SER A 397 30.71 32.04 -10.57
CA SER A 397 31.16 32.89 -9.46
C SER A 397 29.91 33.30 -8.70
N VAL A 398 29.75 32.79 -7.48
CA VAL A 398 28.56 33.05 -6.65
C VAL A 398 29.02 33.65 -5.35
N THR A 399 28.50 34.83 -5.00
CA THR A 399 28.71 35.48 -3.70
C THR A 399 27.37 35.65 -3.02
N VAL A 400 27.22 35.10 -1.81
CA VAL A 400 26.01 35.16 -0.99
C VAL A 400 26.33 35.92 0.28
N THR A 401 25.60 37.00 0.55
CA THR A 401 25.70 37.74 1.82
C THR A 401 24.36 37.75 2.52
N GLY A 402 24.28 37.27 3.76
CA GLY A 402 23.04 37.31 4.52
C GLY A 402 22.93 36.35 5.70
N GLU A 403 21.69 36.13 6.15
CA GLU A 403 21.35 35.30 7.31
C GLU A 403 20.65 33.99 6.93
N GLY A 404 20.94 32.95 7.71
CA GLY A 404 20.37 31.62 7.54
C GLY A 404 20.71 31.03 6.18
N VAL A 405 21.93 31.29 5.69
CA VAL A 405 22.40 30.81 4.39
C VAL A 405 22.74 29.33 4.52
N HIS A 406 22.09 28.54 3.69
CA HIS A 406 22.45 27.17 3.40
C HIS A 406 22.98 27.09 1.98
N MET A 407 24.29 26.85 1.83
CA MET A 407 24.95 26.75 0.54
C MET A 407 25.48 25.33 0.34
N PHE A 408 25.15 24.73 -0.80
CA PHE A 408 25.69 23.46 -1.26
C PHE A 408 26.45 23.68 -2.57
N VAL A 409 27.70 23.25 -2.61
CA VAL A 409 28.57 23.33 -3.79
C VAL A 409 29.04 21.93 -4.15
N LYS A 410 28.97 21.61 -5.44
CA LYS A 410 29.59 20.42 -6.04
C LYS A 410 30.37 20.82 -7.28
N GLY A 411 31.70 20.69 -7.25
CA GLY A 411 32.53 21.14 -8.35
C GLY A 411 34.03 21.23 -8.03
N VAL A 412 34.76 21.92 -8.91
CA VAL A 412 36.18 22.24 -8.76
C VAL A 412 36.30 23.76 -8.63
N GLY A 413 37.00 24.26 -7.62
CA GLY A 413 37.12 25.70 -7.40
C GLY A 413 37.52 26.05 -5.98
N THR A 414 37.44 27.33 -5.66
CA THR A 414 37.77 27.87 -4.34
C THR A 414 36.52 28.47 -3.72
N ALA A 415 36.27 28.13 -2.46
CA ALA A 415 35.22 28.75 -1.65
C ALA A 415 35.86 29.61 -0.56
N HIS A 416 35.43 30.86 -0.43
CA HIS A 416 35.77 31.71 0.71
C HIS A 416 34.54 31.89 1.59
N LEU A 417 34.69 31.54 2.86
CA LEU A 417 33.64 31.59 3.85
C LEU A 417 34.01 32.61 4.92
N SER A 418 33.16 33.60 5.17
CA SER A 418 33.37 34.60 6.22
C SER A 418 32.10 34.75 7.04
N GLY A 419 32.21 34.56 8.36
CA GLY A 419 31.10 34.74 9.31
C GLY A 419 31.04 33.67 10.39
N THR A 420 29.82 33.24 10.72
CA THR A 420 29.56 32.27 11.78
C THR A 420 28.68 31.13 11.29
N GLY A 421 29.01 29.88 11.62
CA GLY A 421 28.17 28.74 11.26
C GLY A 421 28.87 27.40 11.36
N ILE A 422 28.39 26.43 10.59
CA ILE A 422 29.00 25.11 10.43
C ILE A 422 29.20 24.83 8.95
N TYR A 423 30.33 24.24 8.61
CA TYR A 423 30.58 23.76 7.27
C TYR A 423 31.17 22.36 7.32
N TRP A 424 30.91 21.60 6.27
CA TRP A 424 31.61 20.36 6.03
C TRP A 424 31.90 20.21 4.56
N TYR A 425 33.11 19.76 4.27
CA TYR A 425 33.57 19.54 2.92
C TYR A 425 34.20 18.16 2.80
N ASN A 426 34.08 17.58 1.60
CA ASN A 426 34.69 16.31 1.26
C ASN A 426 35.90 16.58 0.37
N ASN A 427 37.09 16.42 0.95
CA ASN A 427 38.34 16.43 0.21
C ASN A 427 38.99 15.03 0.33
N ARG A 428 39.26 14.38 -0.81
CA ARG A 428 39.91 13.07 -0.89
C ARG A 428 39.34 12.02 0.09
N ASN A 429 38.01 11.86 0.10
CA ASN A 429 37.28 10.85 0.88
C ASN A 429 37.29 11.04 2.41
N ARG A 430 37.70 12.21 2.93
CA ARG A 430 37.51 12.59 4.33
C ARG A 430 36.49 13.73 4.43
N ILE A 431 35.43 13.49 5.19
CA ILE A 431 34.48 14.54 5.59
C ILE A 431 35.07 15.24 6.80
N GLN A 432 35.44 16.50 6.64
CA GLN A 432 35.80 17.36 7.77
C GLN A 432 34.61 18.24 8.09
N LYS A 433 34.14 18.18 9.34
CA LYS A 433 33.08 19.04 9.87
C LYS A 433 33.71 20.02 10.84
N ASN A 434 33.61 21.31 10.54
CA ASN A 434 34.23 22.38 11.30
C ASN A 434 33.19 23.46 11.64
N THR A 435 33.41 24.14 12.76
CA THR A 435 32.68 25.35 13.12
C THR A 435 33.37 26.53 12.44
N LEU A 436 32.60 27.39 11.79
CA LEU A 436 33.07 28.64 11.22
C LEU A 436 32.89 29.75 12.26
N ASN A 437 33.98 30.40 12.63
CA ASN A 437 33.98 31.64 13.40
C ASN A 437 35.15 32.51 12.90
N GLY A 438 34.88 33.36 11.91
CA GLY A 438 35.90 34.12 11.19
C GLY A 438 35.90 33.80 9.69
N SER A 439 37.08 33.79 9.06
CA SER A 439 37.24 33.53 7.62
C SER A 439 38.01 32.25 7.34
N VAL A 440 37.55 31.45 6.38
CA VAL A 440 38.19 30.21 5.91
C VAL A 440 38.15 30.14 4.40
N GLU A 441 39.25 29.71 3.79
CA GLU A 441 39.33 29.37 2.37
C GLU A 441 39.38 27.85 2.19
N ILE A 442 38.63 27.33 1.23
CA ILE A 442 38.49 25.90 0.95
C ILE A 442 38.68 25.66 -0.54
N HIS A 443 39.69 24.87 -0.89
CA HIS A 443 39.88 24.40 -2.27
C HIS A 443 39.14 23.06 -2.48
N LEU A 444 38.23 23.05 -3.45
CA LEU A 444 37.46 21.88 -3.89
C LEU A 444 38.07 21.31 -5.17
N GLY A 445 38.35 20.00 -5.19
CA GLY A 445 38.69 19.28 -6.42
C GLY A 445 40.18 19.14 -6.79
N GLY A 446 41.07 18.94 -5.80
CA GLY A 446 42.52 18.78 -6.00
C GLY A 446 43.03 17.37 -6.33
#